data_AF-A0A8H3MI02-F1
#
_entry.id   AF-A0A8H3MI02-F1
#
_cell.length_a   1.000
_cell.length_b   1.000
_cell.length_c   1.000
_cell.angle_alpha   90.00
_cell.angle_beta   90.00
_cell.angle_gamma   90.00
#
_symmetry.space_group_name_H-M   'P 1'
#
loop_
_entity.id
_entity.type
_entity.pdbx_description
1 polymer ?
#
loop_
_entity_poly.entity_id
_entity_poly.type
_entity_poly.pdbx_seq_one_letter_code
_entity_poly.pdbx_strand_id
1 'polypeptide(L)'
;MIEESTYPQSLFIKYFDTKRTFYYEIIKERTYPLTKQLCYTKKSNHLIPHNYVIKTTYGKAKHVVKYSIEYVESKPLFKVQFGINLINKVQSSKSSTDAACKYYQELKEESAAKISGPLLFSLKLSNVEKVRKTRSLDKICPFSEIITFQTCNDMYNVNFGQFDKVEKKKKVKAVIKSLDKRHVSKEAYRSLARIEQNISHEGDVYNVR
;
A
#
# COMPACT_ATOMS: atom_id res chain seq x y z
N MET A 1 21.34 -12.68 1.92
CA MET A 1 20.41 -13.61 1.27
C MET A 1 20.31 -13.20 -0.18
N ILE A 2 20.18 -14.17 -1.08
CA ILE A 2 20.12 -14.03 -2.54
C ILE A 2 18.68 -14.27 -2.97
N GLU A 3 18.17 -13.42 -3.84
CA GLU A 3 16.85 -13.54 -4.47
C GLU A 3 17.00 -14.06 -5.89
N GLU A 4 16.43 -15.23 -6.17
CA GLU A 4 16.36 -15.85 -7.49
C GLU A 4 14.89 -15.77 -7.95
N SER A 5 14.64 -14.88 -8.92
CA SER A 5 13.30 -14.45 -9.29
C SER A 5 13.25 -13.86 -10.70
N THR A 6 12.24 -14.26 -11.46
CA THR A 6 11.81 -13.62 -12.71
C THR A 6 10.45 -12.92 -12.49
N TYR A 7 10.19 -12.38 -11.31
CA TYR A 7 8.95 -11.67 -11.03
C TYR A 7 8.88 -10.35 -11.84
N PRO A 8 7.76 -10.03 -12.52
CA PRO A 8 6.43 -10.64 -12.39
C PRO A 8 6.10 -11.74 -13.41
N GLN A 9 7.03 -12.16 -14.28
CA GLN A 9 6.80 -13.26 -15.22
C GLN A 9 6.50 -14.59 -14.50
N SER A 10 7.21 -14.85 -13.40
CA SER A 10 6.91 -15.96 -12.48
C SER A 10 6.43 -15.45 -11.14
N LEU A 11 5.41 -16.10 -10.58
CA LEU A 11 4.91 -15.83 -9.22
C LEU A 11 5.77 -16.51 -8.14
N PHE A 12 6.67 -17.40 -8.54
CA PHE A 12 7.53 -18.16 -7.63
C PHE A 12 8.87 -17.46 -7.46
N ILE A 13 9.28 -17.30 -6.20
CA ILE A 13 10.53 -16.64 -5.83
C ILE A 13 11.27 -17.51 -4.83
N LYS A 14 12.55 -17.77 -5.11
CA LYS A 14 13.43 -18.48 -4.18
C LYS A 14 14.35 -17.47 -3.51
N TYR A 15 14.44 -17.54 -2.19
CA TYR A 15 15.23 -16.60 -1.39
C TYR A 15 16.06 -17.36 -0.36
N PHE A 16 17.38 -17.32 -0.48
CA PHE A 16 18.25 -18.23 0.26
C PHE A 16 19.56 -17.59 0.70
N ASP A 17 20.19 -18.20 1.69
CA ASP A 17 21.59 -18.03 2.04
C ASP A 17 22.20 -19.41 2.29
N THR A 18 23.43 -19.47 2.80
CA THR A 18 24.11 -20.73 3.10
C THR A 18 23.42 -21.58 4.17
N LYS A 19 22.50 -21.01 4.96
CA LYS A 19 21.87 -21.65 6.12
C LYS A 19 20.40 -21.97 5.91
N ARG A 20 19.67 -21.14 5.16
CA ARG A 20 18.20 -21.25 5.02
C ARG A 20 17.74 -20.89 3.63
N THR A 21 16.66 -21.55 3.21
CA THR A 21 15.99 -21.31 1.94
C THR A 21 14.49 -21.12 2.19
N PHE A 22 13.93 -20.11 1.54
CA PHE A 22 12.51 -19.83 1.49
C PHE A 22 12.04 -19.90 0.04
N TYR A 23 10.88 -20.51 -0.16
CA TYR A 23 10.17 -20.49 -1.44
C TYR A 23 8.88 -19.71 -1.24
N TYR A 24 8.70 -18.66 -2.02
CA TYR A 24 7.52 -17.82 -1.99
C TYR A 24 6.69 -18.02 -3.24
N GLU A 25 5.38 -17.96 -3.08
CA GLU A 25 4.39 -17.87 -4.14
C GLU A 25 3.57 -16.60 -3.91
N ILE A 26 3.68 -15.64 -4.83
CA ILE A 26 2.94 -14.37 -4.75
C ILE A 26 1.52 -14.60 -5.24
N ILE A 27 0.55 -14.68 -4.32
CA ILE A 27 -0.87 -14.89 -4.66
C ILE A 27 -1.55 -13.56 -5.00
N LYS A 28 -1.33 -12.53 -4.18
CA LYS A 28 -1.85 -11.16 -4.40
C LYS A 28 -0.78 -10.14 -4.04
N GLU A 29 -0.17 -9.48 -5.02
CA GLU A 29 0.89 -8.47 -4.83
C GLU A 29 0.39 -7.18 -4.17
N ARG A 30 -0.73 -6.65 -4.70
CA ARG A 30 -1.47 -5.43 -4.31
C ARG A 30 -0.58 -4.17 -4.19
N THR A 31 -1.14 -3.05 -3.76
CA THR A 31 -0.48 -1.73 -3.73
C THR A 31 -0.19 -1.28 -2.29
N TYR A 32 0.65 -0.26 -2.15
CA TYR A 32 0.80 0.44 -0.87
C TYR A 32 -0.46 1.29 -0.59
N PRO A 33 -0.85 1.45 0.69
CA PRO A 33 -1.91 2.38 1.06
C PRO A 33 -1.47 3.84 0.80
N LEU A 34 -2.43 4.78 0.86
CA LEU A 34 -2.16 6.21 0.66
C LEU A 34 -1.06 6.69 1.62
N THR A 35 -0.32 7.73 1.22
CA THR A 35 0.84 8.27 1.95
C THR A 35 0.57 8.52 3.44
N LYS A 36 -0.63 9.01 3.77
CA LYS A 36 -1.08 9.27 5.17
C LYS A 36 -1.23 8.01 6.03
N GLN A 37 -1.25 6.81 5.43
CA GLN A 37 -1.47 5.51 6.09
C GLN A 37 -0.29 4.53 5.90
N LEU A 38 0.83 4.98 5.30
CA LEU A 38 2.00 4.14 5.07
C LEU A 38 2.59 3.65 6.39
N CYS A 39 2.76 2.34 6.50
CA CYS A 39 3.45 1.72 7.62
C CYS A 39 4.73 1.05 7.14
N TYR A 40 5.72 0.99 8.02
CA TYR A 40 7.03 0.45 7.74
C TYR A 40 7.40 -0.66 8.73
N THR A 41 8.23 -1.61 8.30
CA THR A 41 8.85 -2.56 9.22
C THR A 41 9.83 -1.83 10.14
N LYS A 42 9.75 -2.02 11.47
CA LYS A 42 10.53 -1.26 12.48
C LYS A 42 12.05 -1.18 12.25
N LYS A 43 12.70 -2.22 11.71
CA LYS A 43 14.18 -2.29 11.60
C LYS A 43 14.73 -1.99 10.21
N SER A 44 13.97 -2.32 9.17
CA SER A 44 14.44 -2.30 7.78
C SER A 44 13.70 -1.29 6.91
N ASN A 45 12.75 -0.56 7.49
CA ASN A 45 11.93 0.46 6.81
C ASN A 45 11.31 -0.01 5.48
N HIS A 46 10.99 -1.30 5.35
CA HIS A 46 10.24 -1.80 4.21
C HIS A 46 8.78 -1.39 4.33
N LEU A 47 8.25 -0.82 3.26
CA LEU A 47 6.85 -0.46 3.14
C LEU A 47 5.96 -1.70 3.28
N ILE A 48 4.89 -1.57 4.04
CA ILE A 48 3.93 -2.65 4.26
C ILE A 48 2.82 -2.53 3.20
N PRO A 49 2.65 -3.53 2.31
CA PRO A 49 1.62 -3.50 1.28
C PRO A 49 0.23 -3.73 1.89
N HIS A 50 -0.77 -3.06 1.31
CA HIS A 50 -2.15 -3.30 1.68
C HIS A 50 -2.67 -4.55 0.97
N ASN A 51 -3.39 -5.39 1.71
CA ASN A 51 -4.22 -6.44 1.15
C ASN A 51 -3.39 -7.59 0.48
N TYR A 52 -2.09 -7.63 0.78
CA TYR A 52 -1.09 -8.57 0.28
C TYR A 52 -1.35 -10.01 0.72
N VAL A 53 -1.13 -10.99 -0.16
CA VAL A 53 -1.28 -12.43 0.14
C VAL A 53 -0.16 -13.23 -0.52
N ILE A 54 0.46 -14.12 0.25
CA ILE A 54 1.52 -15.02 -0.24
C ILE A 54 1.39 -16.40 0.39
N LYS A 55 2.01 -17.37 -0.26
CA LYS A 55 2.37 -18.65 0.32
C LYS A 55 3.88 -18.69 0.54
N THR A 56 4.32 -19.19 1.68
CA THR A 56 5.73 -19.39 1.98
C THR A 56 5.94 -20.85 2.35
N THR A 57 6.93 -21.47 1.71
CA THR A 57 7.41 -22.81 2.04
C THR A 57 8.83 -22.70 2.59
N TYR A 58 9.09 -23.29 3.75
CA TYR A 58 10.39 -23.20 4.40
C TYR A 58 10.67 -24.37 5.35
N GLY A 59 11.93 -24.48 5.78
CA GLY A 59 12.38 -25.52 6.71
C GLY A 59 12.54 -26.89 6.04
N LYS A 60 13.17 -27.83 6.76
CA LYS A 60 13.40 -29.20 6.27
C LYS A 60 12.10 -29.98 6.09
N ALA A 61 11.13 -29.76 6.98
CA ALA A 61 9.80 -30.34 6.92
C ALA A 61 8.88 -29.68 5.86
N LYS A 62 9.39 -28.70 5.09
CA LYS A 62 8.66 -28.00 4.03
C LYS A 62 7.31 -27.45 4.51
N HIS A 63 7.30 -26.74 5.63
CA HIS A 63 6.08 -26.13 6.16
C HIS A 63 5.50 -25.17 5.12
N VAL A 64 4.24 -25.37 4.76
CA VAL A 64 3.51 -24.52 3.83
C VAL A 64 2.56 -23.64 4.63
N VAL A 65 2.80 -22.33 4.57
CA VAL A 65 2.08 -21.35 5.37
C VAL A 65 1.62 -20.21 4.48
N LYS A 66 0.39 -19.76 4.68
CA LYS A 66 -0.18 -18.62 3.96
C LYS A 66 -0.15 -17.39 4.84
N TYR A 67 0.43 -16.32 4.33
CA TYR A 67 0.53 -15.03 5.01
C TYR A 67 -0.31 -14.00 4.28
N SER A 68 -1.00 -13.15 5.04
CA SER A 68 -1.72 -12.02 4.45
C SER A 68 -1.65 -10.79 5.33
N ILE A 69 -1.69 -9.63 4.69
CA ILE A 69 -1.68 -8.33 5.34
C ILE A 69 -2.89 -7.57 4.86
N GLU A 70 -3.70 -7.07 5.77
CA GLU A 70 -4.88 -6.26 5.48
C GLU A 70 -4.80 -4.98 6.31
N TYR A 71 -5.19 -3.84 5.77
CA TYR A 71 -5.31 -2.64 6.62
C TYR A 71 -6.72 -2.54 7.14
N VAL A 72 -6.85 -2.45 8.47
CA VAL A 72 -8.11 -2.22 9.19
C VAL A 72 -7.91 -0.93 9.98
N GLU A 73 -8.80 0.05 9.81
CA GLU A 73 -8.70 1.37 10.48
C GLU A 73 -7.32 2.02 10.31
N SER A 74 -6.78 2.00 9.09
CA SER A 74 -5.46 2.54 8.75
C SER A 74 -4.26 1.81 9.38
N LYS A 75 -4.44 0.66 10.03
CA LYS A 75 -3.36 -0.13 10.64
C LYS A 75 -3.24 -1.51 10.00
N PRO A 76 -2.01 -2.02 9.76
CA PRO A 76 -1.80 -3.34 9.18
C PRO A 76 -2.13 -4.45 10.19
N LEU A 77 -3.04 -5.33 9.80
CA LEU A 77 -3.37 -6.58 10.43
C LEU A 77 -2.65 -7.71 9.69
N PHE A 78 -1.68 -8.32 10.38
CA PHE A 78 -0.89 -9.44 9.90
C PHE A 78 -1.58 -10.75 10.27
N LYS A 79 -1.90 -11.57 9.27
CA LYS A 79 -2.59 -12.87 9.44
C LYS A 79 -1.71 -14.00 8.93
N VAL A 80 -1.67 -15.10 9.68
CA VAL A 80 -0.95 -16.33 9.34
C VAL A 80 -1.96 -17.47 9.34
N GLN A 81 -2.00 -18.25 8.27
CA GLN A 81 -2.82 -19.45 8.13
C GLN A 81 -1.93 -20.66 7.88
N PHE A 82 -2.10 -21.72 8.65
CA PHE A 82 -1.21 -22.88 8.69
C PHE A 82 -1.96 -24.17 9.05
N GLY A 83 -1.24 -25.29 9.11
CA GLY A 83 -1.81 -26.60 9.40
C GLY A 83 -2.50 -27.23 8.19
N ILE A 84 -3.18 -28.35 8.43
CA ILE A 84 -3.90 -29.10 7.39
C ILE A 84 -4.95 -28.18 6.76
N ASN A 85 -4.93 -28.08 5.43
CA ASN A 85 -5.83 -27.21 4.65
C ASN A 85 -5.83 -25.72 5.06
N LEU A 86 -4.78 -25.24 5.74
CA LEU A 86 -4.66 -23.85 6.21
C LEU A 86 -5.80 -23.41 7.15
N ILE A 87 -6.37 -24.34 7.92
CA ILE A 87 -7.50 -24.10 8.83
C ILE A 87 -7.08 -23.27 10.04
N ASN A 88 -5.88 -23.52 10.58
CA ASN A 88 -5.40 -22.82 11.78
C ASN A 88 -5.00 -21.39 11.42
N LYS A 89 -5.35 -20.44 12.28
CA LYS A 89 -5.10 -19.02 12.03
C LYS A 89 -4.65 -18.28 13.27
N VAL A 90 -3.61 -17.46 13.12
CA VAL A 90 -3.24 -16.43 14.10
C VAL A 90 -3.17 -15.06 13.45
N GLN A 91 -3.30 -14.01 14.25
CA GLN A 91 -3.19 -12.64 13.75
C GLN A 91 -2.56 -11.68 14.77
N SER A 92 -2.00 -10.59 14.25
CA SER A 92 -1.46 -9.49 15.04
C SER A 92 -1.66 -8.15 14.35
N SER A 93 -2.11 -7.15 15.11
CA SER A 93 -2.09 -5.73 14.72
C SER A 93 -0.79 -5.02 15.13
N LYS A 94 0.11 -5.69 15.87
CA LYS A 94 1.35 -5.10 16.39
C LYS A 94 2.47 -5.09 15.36
N SER A 95 2.75 -6.24 14.75
CA SER A 95 3.77 -6.40 13.70
C SER A 95 3.74 -7.78 13.06
N SER A 96 4.40 -7.93 11.90
CA SER A 96 4.64 -9.24 11.28
C SER A 96 5.47 -10.18 12.16
N THR A 97 6.40 -9.64 12.97
CA THR A 97 7.18 -10.44 13.92
C THR A 97 6.31 -10.97 15.05
N ASP A 98 5.41 -10.15 15.59
CA ASP A 98 4.47 -10.59 16.63
C ASP A 98 3.52 -11.68 16.12
N ALA A 99 3.00 -11.53 14.89
CA ALA A 99 2.21 -12.58 14.23
C ALA A 99 3.02 -13.88 14.04
N ALA A 100 4.29 -13.78 13.64
CA ALA A 100 5.17 -14.94 13.51
C ALA A 100 5.42 -15.63 14.87
N CYS A 101 5.67 -14.87 15.93
CA CYS A 101 5.84 -15.43 17.28
C CYS A 101 4.61 -16.21 17.73
N LYS A 102 3.40 -15.66 17.55
CA LYS A 102 2.14 -16.37 17.86
C LYS A 102 2.02 -17.67 17.09
N TYR A 103 2.38 -17.65 15.81
CA TYR A 103 2.35 -18.85 14.98
C TYR A 103 3.32 -19.94 15.49
N TYR A 104 4.55 -19.58 15.87
CA TYR A 104 5.50 -20.55 16.44
C TYR A 104 5.05 -21.09 17.82
N GLN A 105 4.39 -20.25 18.62
CA GLN A 105 3.81 -20.69 19.89
C GLN A 105 2.74 -21.78 19.68
N GLU A 106 1.88 -21.61 18.68
CA GLU A 106 0.86 -22.61 18.32
C GLU A 106 1.47 -23.90 17.74
N LEU A 107 2.63 -23.81 17.07
CA LEU A 107 3.33 -24.99 16.55
C LEU A 107 4.03 -25.84 17.62
N LYS A 108 4.18 -25.34 18.85
CA LYS A 108 4.94 -25.99 19.93
C LYS A 108 6.39 -26.33 19.55
N GLU A 109 7.00 -25.58 18.64
CA GLU A 109 8.42 -25.78 18.28
C GLU A 109 9.34 -25.20 19.38
N GLU A 110 9.95 -26.07 20.18
CA GLU A 110 10.86 -25.72 21.29
C GLU A 110 12.17 -25.05 20.82
N SER A 111 12.62 -25.33 19.59
CA SER A 111 13.79 -24.69 19.01
C SER A 111 13.39 -23.38 18.32
N ALA A 112 13.05 -22.37 19.11
CA ALA A 112 12.66 -21.04 18.64
C ALA A 112 13.85 -20.25 18.04
N ALA A 113 14.44 -20.75 16.96
CA ALA A 113 15.20 -19.89 16.07
C ALA A 113 14.23 -18.80 15.59
N LYS A 114 14.39 -17.57 16.10
CA LYS A 114 13.52 -16.44 15.81
C LYS A 114 13.56 -16.10 14.32
N ILE A 115 12.78 -16.80 13.50
CA ILE A 115 12.64 -16.50 12.08
C ILE A 115 11.98 -15.13 11.98
N SER A 116 12.59 -14.26 11.19
CA SER A 116 12.14 -12.88 11.06
C SER A 116 10.75 -12.82 10.43
N GLY A 117 9.78 -12.21 11.11
CA GLY A 117 8.44 -11.97 10.56
C GLY A 117 8.47 -11.34 9.16
N PRO A 118 9.24 -10.27 8.92
CA PRO A 118 9.42 -9.71 7.58
C PRO A 118 9.92 -10.70 6.53
N LEU A 119 10.73 -11.71 6.90
CA LEU A 119 11.12 -12.77 5.96
C LEU A 119 9.95 -13.71 5.66
N LEU A 120 9.20 -14.13 6.66
CA LEU A 120 8.04 -15.02 6.44
C LEU A 120 6.97 -14.37 5.57
N PHE A 121 6.72 -13.08 5.80
CA PHE A 121 5.82 -12.25 5.02
C PHE A 121 6.44 -11.73 3.71
N SER A 122 7.64 -12.20 3.33
CA SER A 122 8.37 -11.80 2.11
C SER A 122 8.47 -10.27 1.86
N LEU A 123 8.49 -9.48 2.94
CA LEU A 123 8.55 -8.02 2.88
C LEU A 123 9.94 -7.50 2.50
N LYS A 124 10.92 -8.40 2.39
CA LYS A 124 12.31 -8.10 2.00
C LYS A 124 12.62 -8.36 0.53
N LEU A 125 11.64 -8.84 -0.26
CA LEU A 125 11.86 -9.17 -1.67
C LEU A 125 11.94 -7.90 -2.52
N SER A 126 13.07 -7.71 -3.17
CA SER A 126 13.41 -6.51 -3.93
C SER A 126 12.68 -6.43 -5.27
N ASN A 127 12.50 -7.56 -5.98
CA ASN A 127 11.78 -7.53 -7.27
C ASN A 127 10.30 -7.22 -7.06
N VAL A 128 9.68 -7.78 -6.02
CA VAL A 128 8.28 -7.48 -5.70
C VAL A 128 8.11 -6.02 -5.31
N GLU A 129 9.04 -5.44 -4.54
CA GLU A 129 9.02 -4.01 -4.22
C GLU A 129 9.16 -3.13 -5.47
N LYS A 130 10.09 -3.45 -6.38
CA LYS A 130 10.29 -2.71 -7.64
C LYS A 130 9.03 -2.75 -8.52
N VAL A 131 8.40 -3.91 -8.66
CA VAL A 131 7.16 -4.04 -9.44
C VAL A 131 6.02 -3.25 -8.80
N ARG A 132 5.88 -3.27 -7.47
CA ARG A 132 4.86 -2.43 -6.79
C ARG A 132 5.11 -0.94 -7.00
N LYS A 133 6.36 -0.49 -6.91
CA LYS A 133 6.73 0.92 -7.09
C LYS A 133 6.49 1.38 -8.54
N THR A 134 6.93 0.61 -9.52
CA THR A 134 6.68 0.90 -10.94
C THR A 134 5.20 0.91 -11.25
N ARG A 135 4.43 -0.10 -10.80
CA ARG A 135 2.98 -0.13 -10.94
C ARG A 135 2.28 1.00 -10.18
N SER A 136 2.82 1.49 -9.06
CA SER A 136 2.26 2.66 -8.35
C SER A 136 2.52 3.98 -9.08
N LEU A 137 3.64 4.07 -9.81
CA LEU A 137 3.95 5.22 -10.67
C LEU A 137 3.13 5.17 -11.97
N ASP A 138 2.91 3.98 -12.53
CA ASP A 138 2.01 3.76 -13.67
C ASP A 138 0.52 3.90 -13.27
N LYS A 139 0.21 3.67 -11.98
CA LYS A 139 -1.10 3.90 -11.32
C LYS A 139 -1.12 5.16 -10.45
N ILE A 140 -0.52 6.25 -10.92
CA ILE A 140 -1.08 7.57 -10.65
C ILE A 140 -2.32 7.67 -11.56
N CYS A 141 -3.58 7.35 -11.21
CA CYS A 141 -4.32 7.05 -9.97
C CYS A 141 -5.48 6.08 -10.35
N PRO A 142 -6.07 5.27 -9.44
CA PRO A 142 -7.10 5.81 -8.56
C PRO A 142 -7.13 5.12 -7.18
N PHE A 143 -6.59 5.76 -6.17
CA PHE A 143 -7.23 5.76 -4.86
C PHE A 143 -7.55 7.23 -4.60
N SER A 144 -8.80 7.53 -4.20
CA SER A 144 -9.35 8.88 -3.98
C SER A 144 -8.29 9.87 -3.49
N GLU A 145 -7.70 10.61 -4.43
CA GLU A 145 -6.74 11.65 -4.11
C GLU A 145 -7.58 12.84 -3.65
N ILE A 146 -7.69 13.00 -2.34
CA ILE A 146 -8.13 14.26 -1.76
C ILE A 146 -6.87 15.12 -1.70
N ILE A 147 -6.78 16.11 -2.58
CA ILE A 147 -5.74 17.14 -2.47
C ILE A 147 -6.23 18.13 -1.42
N THR A 148 -5.60 18.08 -0.25
CA THR A 148 -5.71 19.09 0.79
C THR A 148 -4.70 20.20 0.50
N PHE A 149 -5.17 21.44 0.33
CA PHE A 149 -4.31 22.61 0.33
C PHE A 149 -4.84 23.67 1.30
N GLN A 150 -3.92 24.44 1.88
CA GLN A 150 -4.21 25.44 2.88
C GLN A 150 -3.89 26.82 2.29
N THR A 151 -4.87 27.71 2.28
CA THR A 151 -4.65 29.14 2.06
C THR A 151 -4.55 29.83 3.42
N CYS A 152 -4.21 31.13 3.44
CA CYS A 152 -3.90 31.84 4.68
C CYS A 152 -4.99 31.75 5.77
N ASN A 153 -6.25 31.50 5.40
CA ASN A 153 -7.35 31.40 6.37
C ASN A 153 -8.14 30.09 6.33
N ASP A 154 -8.03 29.24 5.29
CA ASP A 154 -8.92 28.08 5.12
C ASP A 154 -8.21 26.83 4.55
N MET A 155 -8.75 25.66 4.88
CA MET A 155 -8.32 24.36 4.38
C MET A 155 -9.34 23.82 3.37
N TYR A 156 -8.90 23.60 2.13
CA TYR A 156 -9.75 23.09 1.05
C TYR A 156 -9.42 21.64 0.72
N ASN A 157 -10.48 20.84 0.52
CA ASN A 157 -10.40 19.46 0.08
C ASN A 157 -10.94 19.34 -1.34
N VAL A 158 -10.09 18.98 -2.31
CA VAL A 158 -10.54 18.69 -3.67
C VAL A 158 -10.57 17.19 -3.90
N ASN A 159 -11.76 16.65 -4.17
CA ASN A 159 -11.98 15.24 -4.44
C ASN A 159 -11.94 14.98 -5.96
N PHE A 160 -11.03 14.12 -6.40
CA PHE A 160 -10.81 13.86 -7.82
C PHE A 160 -11.54 12.61 -8.35
N GLY A 161 -12.51 12.03 -7.64
CA GLY A 161 -13.39 10.96 -8.18
C GLY A 161 -12.68 9.84 -8.97
N GLN A 162 -13.42 9.17 -9.86
CA GLN A 162 -12.83 8.27 -10.88
C GLN A 162 -12.82 8.98 -12.24
N PHE A 163 -11.75 9.72 -12.54
CA PHE A 163 -11.55 10.29 -13.88
C PHE A 163 -10.51 9.52 -14.69
N ASP A 164 -10.63 9.61 -16.01
CA ASP A 164 -9.61 9.12 -16.94
C ASP A 164 -8.30 9.92 -16.85
N LYS A 165 -7.25 9.45 -17.53
CA LYS A 165 -5.91 10.05 -17.47
C LYS A 165 -5.86 11.48 -18.05
N VAL A 166 -6.78 11.83 -18.95
CA VAL A 166 -6.84 13.12 -19.65
C VAL A 166 -7.57 14.15 -18.80
N GLU A 167 -8.71 13.79 -18.21
CA GLU A 167 -9.46 14.64 -17.28
C GLU A 167 -8.68 14.94 -16.00
N LYS A 168 -7.93 13.96 -15.46
CA LYS A 168 -7.04 14.20 -14.31
C LYS A 168 -6.01 15.29 -14.59
N LYS A 169 -5.32 15.23 -15.74
CA LYS A 169 -4.35 16.26 -16.14
C LYS A 169 -5.00 17.63 -16.30
N LYS A 170 -6.23 17.70 -16.82
CA LYS A 170 -6.99 18.95 -16.94
C LYS A 170 -7.33 19.54 -15.56
N LYS A 171 -7.83 18.73 -14.62
CA LYS A 171 -8.17 19.19 -13.25
C LYS A 171 -6.92 19.62 -12.47
N VAL A 172 -5.84 18.84 -12.49
CA VAL A 172 -4.57 19.21 -11.81
C VAL A 172 -4.02 20.52 -12.36
N LYS A 173 -4.02 20.70 -13.68
CA LYS A 173 -3.59 21.96 -14.33
C LYS A 173 -4.47 23.14 -13.91
N ALA A 174 -5.77 22.94 -13.73
CA ALA A 174 -6.69 23.97 -13.26
C ALA A 174 -6.40 24.38 -11.80
N VAL A 175 -6.18 23.41 -10.91
CA VAL A 175 -5.83 23.66 -9.50
C VAL A 175 -4.49 24.39 -9.38
N ILE A 176 -3.46 23.95 -10.09
CA ILE A 176 -2.15 24.64 -10.11
C ILE A 176 -2.30 26.08 -10.60
N LYS A 177 -3.06 26.31 -11.69
CA LYS A 177 -3.35 27.66 -12.19
C LYS A 177 -4.12 28.54 -11.19
N SER A 178 -4.97 27.95 -10.36
CA SER A 178 -5.70 28.70 -9.32
C SER A 178 -4.84 29.07 -8.11
N LEU A 179 -3.81 28.28 -7.81
CA LEU A 179 -2.91 28.49 -6.66
C LEU A 179 -1.77 29.45 -6.95
N ASP A 180 -1.32 29.53 -8.21
CA ASP A 180 -0.14 30.32 -8.62
C ASP A 180 -0.36 31.85 -8.56
N LYS A 181 -1.59 32.30 -8.25
CA LYS A 181 -1.90 33.70 -8.00
C LYS A 181 -2.61 33.80 -6.66
N ARG A 182 -2.06 34.59 -5.73
CA ARG A 182 -2.58 34.81 -4.36
C ARG A 182 -4.04 35.32 -4.30
N HIS A 183 -4.69 35.52 -5.45
CA HIS A 183 -6.13 35.51 -5.64
C HIS A 183 -6.47 34.63 -6.85
N VAL A 184 -7.45 33.73 -6.69
CA VAL A 184 -7.95 32.89 -7.79
C VAL A 184 -8.48 33.82 -8.87
N SER A 185 -7.84 33.83 -10.04
CA SER A 185 -8.31 34.66 -11.16
C SER A 185 -9.70 34.19 -11.62
N LYS A 186 -10.51 35.14 -12.09
CA LYS A 186 -11.85 34.90 -12.65
C LYS A 186 -11.89 33.75 -13.66
N GLU A 187 -10.86 33.67 -14.51
CA GLU A 187 -10.72 32.61 -15.51
C GLU A 187 -10.35 31.24 -14.91
N ALA A 188 -9.56 31.22 -13.84
CA ALA A 188 -9.26 30.01 -13.08
C ALA A 188 -10.50 29.48 -12.36
N TYR A 189 -11.32 30.37 -11.76
CA TYR A 189 -12.59 30.01 -11.14
C TYR A 189 -13.57 29.41 -12.16
N ARG A 190 -13.76 30.08 -13.31
CA ARG A 190 -14.59 29.56 -14.41
C ARG A 190 -14.10 28.22 -14.94
N SER A 191 -12.78 28.00 -14.97
CA SER A 191 -12.21 26.71 -15.37
C SER A 191 -12.52 25.61 -14.36
N LEU A 192 -12.59 25.92 -13.06
CA LEU A 192 -12.97 24.97 -12.01
C LEU A 192 -14.49 24.68 -12.04
N ALA A 193 -15.33 25.71 -12.13
CA ALA A 193 -16.79 25.59 -12.15
C ALA A 193 -17.31 24.83 -13.40
N ARG A 194 -16.57 24.83 -14.51
CA ARG A 194 -16.89 24.02 -15.70
C ARG A 194 -16.72 22.51 -15.47
N ILE A 195 -15.90 22.11 -14.49
CA ILE A 195 -15.55 20.70 -14.25
C ILE A 195 -16.22 20.19 -12.96
N GLU A 196 -16.60 21.06 -12.04
CA GLU A 196 -17.30 20.73 -10.81
C GLU A 196 -18.62 21.51 -10.73
N GLN A 197 -19.73 20.80 -10.90
CA GLN A 197 -21.08 21.39 -10.92
C GLN A 197 -21.56 21.86 -9.54
N ASN A 198 -20.88 21.47 -8.46
CA ASN A 198 -21.21 21.84 -7.08
C ASN A 198 -20.51 23.13 -6.60
N ILE A 199 -19.74 23.80 -7.47
CA ILE A 199 -19.12 25.08 -7.14
C ILE A 199 -20.14 26.19 -7.43
N SER A 200 -20.38 27.07 -6.46
CA SER A 200 -21.30 28.21 -6.59
C SER A 200 -21.00 29.01 -7.85
N HIS A 201 -22.03 29.51 -8.53
CA HIS A 201 -21.80 30.25 -9.76
C HIS A 201 -21.07 31.56 -9.45
N GLU A 202 -20.30 32.06 -10.42
CA GLU A 202 -19.49 33.27 -10.29
C GLU A 202 -20.30 34.49 -9.80
N GLY A 203 -21.61 34.51 -10.07
CA GLY A 203 -22.54 35.53 -9.58
C GLY A 203 -22.74 35.51 -8.06
N ASP A 204 -22.51 34.39 -7.38
CA ASP A 204 -22.75 34.23 -5.94
C ASP A 204 -21.53 34.61 -5.10
N VAL A 205 -20.32 34.50 -5.67
CA VAL A 205 -19.05 34.73 -4.96
C VAL A 205 -18.60 36.20 -5.03
N TYR A 206 -18.97 36.91 -6.09
CA TYR A 206 -18.52 38.30 -6.33
C TYR A 206 -19.59 39.37 -6.09
N ASN A 207 -20.85 39.01 -5.84
CA ASN A 207 -21.94 39.96 -5.52
C ASN A 207 -22.25 40.10 -4.03
N VAL A 208 -21.48 39.48 -3.13
CA VAL A 208 -21.53 39.84 -1.71
C VAL A 208 -20.70 41.12 -1.54
N ARG A 209 -21.34 42.27 -1.79
CA ARG A 209 -20.87 43.59 -1.38
C ARG A 209 -21.76 44.13 -0.29
#